data_AF-A0A1B6BEQ3-F1
#
_entry.id   AF-A0A1B6BEQ3-F1
#
_cell.length_a   1.000
_cell.length_b   1.000
_cell.length_c   1.000
_cell.angle_alpha   90.00
_cell.angle_beta   90.00
_cell.angle_gamma   90.00
#
_symmetry.space_group_name_H-M   'P 1'
#
loop_
_entity.id
_entity.type
_entity.pdbx_description
1 polymer ?
#
loop_
_entity_poly.entity_id
_entity_poly.type
_entity_poly.pdbx_seq_one_letter_code
_entity_poly.pdbx_strand_id
1 'polypeptide(L)'
;MSVLKKNTIPTESLEAYKESVEAEVLKGALEAWGGNITKAAEKLGISRWSLHRIPLIAIGTAILWFGWYGFNAGSELRVDSITALAFLNTDISASFAAIVWLDSWRG
;
A
#
# COMPACT_ATOMS: atom_id res chain seq x y z
N MET A 1 30.16 -29.83 -57.25
CA MET A 1 29.57 -29.84 -55.89
C MET A 1 30.27 -28.76 -55.06
N SER A 2 29.73 -27.54 -55.05
CA SER A 2 30.24 -26.43 -54.24
C SER A 2 29.58 -26.47 -52.86
N VAL A 3 30.39 -26.77 -51.85
CA VAL A 3 29.98 -26.86 -50.45
C VAL A 3 29.56 -25.45 -49.97
N LEU A 4 28.35 -25.36 -49.42
CA LEU A 4 27.76 -24.16 -48.83
C LEU A 4 28.68 -23.59 -47.73
N LYS A 5 29.27 -22.41 -47.97
CA LYS A 5 29.88 -21.59 -46.92
C LYS A 5 28.77 -21.16 -45.95
N LYS A 6 28.64 -21.86 -44.82
CA LYS A 6 27.84 -21.37 -43.69
C LYS A 6 28.48 -20.06 -43.22
N ASN A 7 27.72 -18.97 -43.27
CA ASN A 7 28.08 -17.71 -42.63
C ASN A 7 28.16 -17.95 -41.11
N THR A 8 29.36 -18.26 -40.63
CA THR A 8 29.67 -18.28 -39.19
C THR A 8 29.83 -16.83 -38.75
N ILE A 9 28.84 -16.32 -38.01
CA ILE A 9 28.93 -15.03 -37.33
C ILE A 9 30.10 -15.13 -36.32
N PRO A 10 31.03 -14.17 -36.25
CA PRO A 10 32.12 -14.20 -35.27
C PRO A 10 31.52 -14.23 -33.86
N THR A 11 31.87 -15.24 -33.05
CA THR A 11 31.26 -15.50 -31.73
C THR A 11 31.47 -14.35 -30.73
N GLU A 12 32.54 -13.58 -30.88
CA GLU A 12 32.78 -12.36 -30.07
C GLU A 12 31.72 -11.28 -30.29
N SER A 13 31.14 -11.19 -31.49
CA SER A 13 30.08 -10.24 -31.80
C SER A 13 28.71 -10.66 -31.27
N LEU A 14 28.50 -11.95 -31.02
CA LEU A 14 27.25 -12.47 -30.45
C LEU A 14 27.16 -12.17 -28.96
N GLU A 15 28.26 -12.29 -28.22
CA GLU A 15 28.31 -11.92 -26.81
C GLU A 15 28.23 -10.40 -26.64
N ALA A 16 28.94 -9.62 -27.47
CA ALA A 16 28.79 -8.17 -27.48
C ALA A 16 27.36 -7.71 -27.86
N TYR A 17 26.70 -8.40 -28.79
CA TYR A 17 25.31 -8.14 -29.14
C TYR A 17 24.36 -8.48 -27.99
N LYS A 18 24.52 -9.64 -27.33
CA LYS A 18 23.74 -10.02 -26.14
C LYS A 18 23.92 -9.02 -25.00
N GLU A 19 25.15 -8.60 -24.73
CA GLU A 19 25.44 -7.59 -23.70
C GLU A 19 24.80 -6.24 -24.03
N SER A 20 24.80 -5.83 -25.31
CA SER A 20 24.14 -4.59 -25.73
C SER A 20 22.61 -4.65 -25.59
N VAL A 21 22.00 -5.79 -25.92
CA VAL A 21 20.55 -6.03 -25.78
C VAL A 21 20.17 -6.11 -24.31
N GLU A 22 20.93 -6.82 -23.49
CA GLU A 22 20.75 -6.87 -22.04
C GLU A 22 20.91 -5.49 -21.41
N ALA A 23 21.91 -4.70 -21.83
CA ALA A 23 22.11 -3.34 -21.34
C ALA A 23 20.96 -2.39 -21.73
N GLU A 24 20.36 -2.56 -22.90
CA GLU A 24 19.22 -1.75 -23.35
C GLU A 24 17.91 -2.17 -22.66
N VAL A 25 17.70 -3.47 -22.46
CA VAL A 25 16.59 -4.01 -21.67
C VAL A 25 16.70 -3.59 -20.20
N LEU A 26 17.91 -3.64 -19.64
CA LEU A 26 18.19 -3.18 -18.27
C LEU A 26 18.03 -1.67 -18.15
N LYS A 27 18.41 -0.88 -19.15
CA LYS A 27 18.14 0.57 -19.20
C LYS A 27 16.64 0.86 -19.26
N GLY A 28 15.89 0.17 -20.12
CA GLY A 28 14.43 0.29 -20.18
C GLY A 28 13.75 -0.12 -18.87
N ALA A 29 14.26 -1.17 -18.22
CA ALA A 29 13.82 -1.60 -16.91
C ALA A 29 14.20 -0.57 -15.83
N LEU A 30 15.41 -0.02 -15.84
CA LEU A 30 15.87 1.03 -14.92
C LEU A 30 15.10 2.34 -15.09
N GLU A 31 14.72 2.72 -16.30
CA GLU A 31 13.88 3.88 -16.57
C GLU A 31 12.43 3.65 -16.13
N ALA A 32 11.91 2.44 -16.34
CA ALA A 32 10.59 2.03 -15.86
C ALA A 32 10.53 1.92 -14.32
N TRP A 33 11.62 1.49 -13.69
CA TRP A 33 11.73 1.29 -12.24
C TRP A 33 12.19 2.55 -11.50
N GLY A 34 12.96 3.42 -12.16
CA GLY A 34 13.32 4.76 -11.71
C GLY A 34 12.20 5.79 -11.89
N GLY A 35 11.15 5.43 -12.63
CA GLY A 35 9.89 6.13 -12.65
C GLY A 35 9.20 6.00 -11.31
N ASN A 36 8.88 7.14 -10.68
CA ASN A 36 8.15 7.19 -9.41
C ASN A 36 6.92 6.26 -9.51
N ILE A 37 6.85 5.23 -8.65
CA ILE A 37 5.81 4.19 -8.66
C ILE A 37 4.40 4.79 -8.69
N THR A 38 4.25 6.01 -8.17
CA THR A 38 3.02 6.81 -8.27
C THR A 38 2.65 7.20 -9.70
N LYS A 39 3.59 7.61 -10.55
CA LYS A 39 3.36 7.92 -11.97
C LYS A 39 3.03 6.67 -12.78
N ALA A 40 3.65 5.53 -12.44
CA ALA A 40 3.31 4.25 -13.06
C ALA A 40 1.88 3.81 -12.68
N ALA A 41 1.49 3.94 -11.41
CA ALA A 41 0.13 3.66 -10.94
C ALA A 41 -0.92 4.59 -11.57
N GLU A 42 -0.60 5.88 -11.72
CA GLU A 42 -1.44 6.88 -12.40
C GLU A 42 -1.63 6.54 -13.88
N LYS A 43 -0.54 6.21 -14.59
CA LYS A 43 -0.57 5.81 -16.00
C LYS A 43 -1.37 4.53 -16.25
N LEU A 44 -1.41 3.64 -15.25
CA LEU A 44 -2.18 2.40 -15.27
C LEU A 44 -3.63 2.58 -14.78
N GLY A 45 -4.05 3.81 -14.42
CA GLY A 45 -5.41 4.09 -13.96
C GLY A 45 -5.75 3.45 -12.61
N ILE A 46 -4.74 3.04 -11.84
CA ILE A 46 -4.92 2.43 -10.52
C ILE A 46 -5.17 3.57 -9.54
N SER A 47 -6.45 3.93 -9.36
CA SER A 47 -6.82 4.95 -8.37
C SER A 47 -6.41 4.45 -6.98
N ARG A 48 -5.61 5.23 -6.25
CA ARG A 48 -5.13 4.89 -4.91
C ARG A 48 -6.28 4.62 -3.93
N TRP A 49 -7.41 5.31 -4.10
CA TRP A 49 -8.59 5.17 -3.25
C TRP A 49 -9.84 5.48 -4.07
N SER A 50 -10.70 4.48 -4.24
CA SER A 50 -12.01 4.70 -4.84
C SER A 50 -12.98 5.20 -3.76
N LEU A 51 -13.32 6.49 -3.81
CA LEU A 51 -14.08 7.20 -2.77
C LEU A 51 -15.55 6.77 -2.65
N HIS A 52 -16.02 5.81 -3.47
CA HIS A 52 -17.42 5.37 -3.53
C HIS A 52 -17.91 4.54 -2.33
N ARG A 53 -17.13 4.41 -1.24
CA ARG A 53 -17.55 3.68 -0.01
C ARG A 53 -17.28 4.44 1.30
N ILE A 54 -16.86 5.71 1.25
CA ILE A 54 -16.54 6.49 2.46
C ILE A 54 -17.70 6.57 3.46
N PRO A 55 -18.96 6.80 3.04
CA PRO A 55 -20.08 6.82 4.00
C PRO A 55 -20.26 5.50 4.73
N LEU A 56 -20.05 4.37 4.04
CA LEU A 56 -20.16 3.04 4.65
C LEU A 56 -19.04 2.80 5.67
N ILE A 57 -17.82 3.27 5.38
CA ILE A 57 -16.70 3.22 6.33
C ILE A 57 -17.03 4.06 7.56
N ALA A 58 -17.54 5.28 7.40
CA ALA A 58 -17.92 6.14 8.52
C ALA A 58 -18.98 5.50 9.42
N ILE A 59 -20.02 4.90 8.82
CA ILE A 59 -21.05 4.16 9.56
C ILE A 59 -20.43 2.94 10.27
N GLY A 60 -19.59 2.17 9.58
CA GLY A 60 -18.89 1.02 10.16
C GLY A 60 -18.02 1.41 11.35
N THR A 61 -17.27 2.52 11.24
CA THR A 61 -16.46 3.09 12.32
C THR A 61 -17.33 3.54 13.50
N ALA A 62 -18.48 4.17 13.24
CA ALA A 62 -19.39 4.59 14.32
C ALA A 62 -19.98 3.39 15.08
N ILE A 63 -20.38 2.33 14.37
CA ILE A 63 -20.85 1.08 14.98
C ILE A 63 -19.73 0.41 15.77
N LEU A 64 -18.51 0.36 15.22
CA LEU A 64 -17.35 -0.20 15.89
C LEU A 64 -17.05 0.56 17.19
N TRP A 65 -17.02 1.89 17.14
CA TRP A 65 -16.78 2.73 18.30
C TRP A 65 -17.84 2.49 19.38
N PHE A 66 -19.12 2.48 19.00
CA PHE A 66 -20.20 2.16 19.91
C PHE A 66 -20.05 0.77 20.54
N GLY A 67 -19.75 -0.25 19.73
CA GLY A 67 -19.52 -1.61 20.22
C GLY A 67 -18.32 -1.71 21.17
N TRP A 68 -17.29 -0.90 20.95
CA TRP A 68 -16.09 -0.85 21.77
C TRP A 68 -16.36 -0.35 23.20
N TYR A 69 -17.33 0.57 23.38
CA TYR A 69 -17.79 0.96 24.71
C TYR A 69 -18.34 -0.23 25.49
N GLY A 70 -19.22 -1.01 24.86
CA GLY A 70 -19.82 -2.20 25.47
C GLY A 70 -18.82 -3.32 25.73
N PHE A 71 -17.83 -3.49 24.84
CA PHE A 71 -16.77 -4.47 25.03
C PHE A 71 -15.87 -4.13 26.22
N ASN A 72 -15.38 -2.89 26.32
CA ASN A 72 -14.47 -2.50 27.40
C ASN A 72 -15.18 -2.32 28.75
N ALA A 73 -16.33 -1.63 28.79
CA ALA A 73 -17.07 -1.45 30.02
C ALA A 73 -17.73 -2.76 30.48
N GLY A 74 -18.30 -3.53 29.54
CA GLY A 74 -18.98 -4.80 29.84
C GLY A 74 -18.05 -5.94 30.25
N SER A 75 -16.73 -5.83 30.00
CA SER A 75 -15.74 -6.84 30.42
C SER A 75 -15.66 -7.05 31.93
N GLU A 76 -16.14 -6.09 32.72
CA GLU A 76 -16.15 -6.19 34.18
C GLU A 76 -17.31 -7.06 34.73
N LEU A 77 -18.37 -7.28 33.93
CA LEU A 77 -19.57 -8.04 34.31
C LEU A 77 -20.29 -7.50 35.57
N ARG A 78 -20.00 -6.27 35.97
CA ARG A 78 -20.60 -5.54 37.10
C ARG A 78 -20.92 -4.11 36.66
N VAL A 79 -21.67 -3.37 37.50
CA VAL A 79 -21.99 -1.95 37.26
C VAL A 79 -21.53 -1.16 38.46
N ASP A 80 -20.30 -0.66 38.41
CA ASP A 80 -19.73 0.18 39.44
C ASP A 80 -18.75 1.24 38.88
N SER A 81 -17.93 1.82 39.76
CA SER A 81 -16.95 2.83 39.39
C SER A 81 -15.92 2.35 38.36
N ILE A 82 -15.54 1.07 38.37
CA ILE A 82 -14.58 0.51 37.40
C ILE A 82 -15.23 0.48 36.01
N THR A 83 -16.50 0.11 35.92
CA THR A 83 -17.28 0.08 34.68
C THR A 83 -17.35 1.48 34.07
N ALA A 84 -17.65 2.48 34.91
CA ALA A 84 -17.72 3.88 34.51
C ALA A 84 -16.35 4.41 34.05
N LEU A 85 -15.28 4.06 34.75
CA LEU A 85 -13.91 4.43 34.36
C LEU A 85 -13.50 3.77 33.04
N ALA A 86 -13.82 2.50 32.83
CA ALA A 86 -13.55 1.78 31.59
C ALA A 86 -14.28 2.41 30.39
N PHE A 87 -15.54 2.83 30.59
CA PHE A 87 -16.30 3.57 29.58
C PHE A 87 -15.64 4.91 29.24
N LEU A 88 -15.34 5.74 30.25
CA LEU A 88 -14.72 7.05 30.05
C LEU A 88 -13.33 6.97 29.39
N ASN A 89 -12.50 6.02 29.84
CA ASN A 89 -11.18 5.81 29.24
C ASN A 89 -11.28 5.40 27.77
N THR A 90 -12.29 4.61 27.40
CA THR A 90 -12.54 4.22 26.02
C THR A 90 -12.87 5.43 25.15
N ASP A 91 -13.73 6.32 25.63
CA ASP A 91 -14.14 7.53 24.91
C ASP A 91 -12.97 8.50 24.66
N ILE A 92 -12.24 8.79 25.73
CA ILE A 92 -11.10 9.71 25.69
C ILE A 92 -9.99 9.12 24.82
N SER A 93 -9.66 7.83 24.99
CA SER A 93 -8.60 7.19 24.20
C SER A 93 -8.90 7.22 22.70
N ALA A 94 -10.13 6.87 22.29
CA ALA A 94 -10.54 6.90 20.88
C ALA A 94 -10.49 8.33 20.30
N SER A 95 -10.96 9.31 21.05
CA SER A 95 -10.95 10.73 20.65
C SER A 95 -9.53 11.25 20.43
N PHE A 96 -8.61 11.00 21.36
CA PHE A 96 -7.21 11.40 21.23
C PHE A 96 -6.50 10.64 20.10
N ALA A 97 -6.77 9.35 19.92
CA ALA A 97 -6.22 8.58 18.81
C ALA A 97 -6.61 9.18 17.45
N ALA A 98 -7.86 9.60 17.29
CA ALA A 98 -8.33 10.27 16.07
C ALA A 98 -7.61 11.61 15.84
N ILE A 99 -7.46 12.43 16.89
CA ILE A 99 -6.75 13.72 16.81
C ILE A 99 -5.28 13.50 16.44
N VAL A 100 -4.58 12.60 17.12
CA VAL A 100 -3.18 12.28 16.87
C VAL A 100 -2.98 11.73 15.45
N TRP A 101 -3.88 10.86 15.00
CA TRP A 101 -3.84 10.36 13.63
C TRP A 101 -3.96 11.51 12.63
N LEU A 102 -4.93 12.41 12.80
CA LEU A 102 -5.13 13.57 11.92
C LEU A 102 -3.91 14.51 11.92
N ASP A 103 -3.30 14.74 13.09
CA ASP A 103 -2.12 15.58 13.21
C ASP A 103 -0.87 14.94 12.55
N SER A 104 -0.77 13.61 12.54
CA SER A 104 0.37 12.90 11.92
C SER A 104 0.55 13.18 10.43
N TRP A 105 -0.49 13.60 9.72
CA TRP A 105 -0.43 13.94 8.30
C TRP A 105 0.17 15.32 8.04
N ARG A 106 0.47 16.10 9.09
CA ARG A 106 0.97 17.47 8.99
C ARG A 106 2.51 17.56 8.94
N GLY A 107 3.21 16.43 8.94
CA GLY A 107 4.69 16.33 8.85
C GLY A 107 5.19 16.00 7.45
#